data_AF-A0A8J7GLS9-F1
#
_entry.id   AF-A0A8J7GLS9-F1
#
_cell.length_a   1.000
_cell.length_b   1.000
_cell.length_c   1.000
_cell.angle_alpha   90.00
_cell.angle_beta   90.00
_cell.angle_gamma   90.00
#
_symmetry.space_group_name_H-M   'P 1'
#
loop_
_entity.id
_entity.type
_entity.pdbx_description
1 polymer ?
#
loop_
_entity_poly.entity_id
_entity_poly.type
_entity_poly.pdbx_seq_one_letter_code
_entity_poly.pdbx_strand_id
1 'polypeptide(L)'
;MATTPPGSEETSPRPRRTPRTDGLTVSDLVEGWRAVGIRAGMALIVHSSLSSLGHVTGGAGTVVASLRAALGPAGTLVTPAFTEQVRDPAGDHPGASGDMVVALRARVPVFHPALPTTMGAIPEAVRTLPDSLRSTHPKVSVAAIGAHAADIVSRHPLNFALGPGTPFGRLHDLDGHILLLGVGHDRDTFLHHAETLAPNRRLRVRRFPLVVDGERVWVETTDVANDNGTHFPTVGAAFERQWGIREVMVGAAPCRLLPIRPLVAFATRALTGLLAADAAQRPHHLG
;
A
#
# COMPACT_ATOMS: atom_id res chain seq x y z
N MET A 1 -37.83 -42.35 43.93
CA MET A 1 -36.51 -41.68 43.86
C MET A 1 -36.35 -41.15 42.46
N ALA A 2 -36.54 -39.84 42.27
CA ALA A 2 -36.43 -39.19 40.97
C ALA A 2 -35.02 -38.62 40.82
N THR A 3 -34.31 -39.01 39.75
CA THR A 3 -32.97 -38.54 39.40
C THR A 3 -33.06 -37.31 38.50
N THR A 4 -32.57 -36.17 39.00
CA THR A 4 -32.41 -34.90 38.27
C THR A 4 -31.23 -34.99 37.28
N PRO A 5 -31.34 -34.48 36.04
CA PRO A 5 -30.21 -34.43 35.11
C PRO A 5 -29.28 -33.24 35.42
N PRO A 6 -27.99 -33.30 35.03
CA PRO A 6 -27.04 -32.22 35.29
C PRO A 6 -27.29 -31.04 34.35
N GLY A 7 -27.25 -29.84 34.94
CA GLY A 7 -27.45 -28.57 34.24
C GLY A 7 -26.35 -28.29 33.23
N SER A 8 -26.76 -27.83 32.05
CA SER A 8 -25.91 -27.23 31.04
C SER A 8 -25.34 -25.91 31.57
N GLU A 9 -24.02 -25.82 31.72
CA GLU A 9 -23.33 -24.54 31.91
C GLU A 9 -23.47 -23.70 30.64
N GLU A 10 -24.40 -22.75 30.70
CA GLU A 10 -24.59 -21.72 29.71
C GLU A 10 -23.39 -20.77 29.77
N THR A 11 -22.46 -20.90 28.82
CA THR A 11 -21.31 -20.00 28.69
C THR A 11 -21.80 -18.60 28.34
N SER A 12 -21.95 -17.76 29.37
CA SER A 12 -22.32 -16.35 29.22
C SER A 12 -21.34 -15.65 28.27
N PRO A 13 -21.82 -14.95 27.22
CA PRO A 13 -20.93 -14.22 26.32
C PRO A 13 -20.21 -13.11 27.07
N ARG A 14 -18.86 -13.12 27.01
CA ARG A 14 -18.03 -12.07 27.62
C ARG A 14 -18.52 -10.68 27.17
N PRO A 15 -18.64 -9.70 28.09
CA PRO A 15 -19.09 -8.36 27.72
C PRO A 15 -18.15 -7.78 26.67
N ARG A 16 -18.73 -7.23 25.59
CA ARG A 16 -17.96 -6.50 24.56
C ARG A 16 -17.32 -5.29 25.24
N ARG A 17 -16.01 -5.36 25.48
CA ARG A 17 -15.21 -4.21 25.93
C ARG A 17 -15.36 -3.09 24.90
N THR A 18 -15.62 -1.88 25.38
CA THR A 18 -15.50 -0.67 24.57
C THR A 18 -14.06 -0.59 24.02
N PRO A 19 -13.86 -0.30 22.72
CA PRO A 19 -12.53 -0.20 22.15
C PRO A 19 -11.72 0.85 22.92
N ARG A 20 -10.52 0.48 23.38
CA ARG A 20 -9.57 1.46 23.91
C ARG A 20 -9.13 2.39 22.77
N THR A 21 -8.99 3.67 23.05
CA THR A 21 -8.58 4.70 22.07
C THR A 21 -7.27 5.40 22.46
N ASP A 22 -6.71 5.05 23.61
CA ASP A 22 -5.46 5.57 24.15
C ASP A 22 -4.64 4.41 24.72
N GLY A 23 -3.31 4.51 24.65
CA GLY A 23 -2.37 3.47 25.10
C GLY A 23 -2.60 2.12 24.44
N LEU A 24 -2.82 2.09 23.11
CA LEU A 24 -3.08 0.86 22.37
C LEU A 24 -1.89 -0.10 22.48
N THR A 25 -2.18 -1.33 22.92
CA THR A 25 -1.20 -2.41 23.02
C THR A 25 -1.26 -3.35 21.82
N VAL A 26 -0.31 -4.28 21.72
CA VAL A 26 -0.33 -5.35 20.71
C VAL A 26 -1.65 -6.13 20.76
N SER A 27 -2.14 -6.49 21.96
CA SER A 27 -3.37 -7.29 22.10
C SER A 27 -4.60 -6.53 21.63
N ASP A 28 -4.73 -5.24 21.99
CA ASP A 28 -5.87 -4.43 21.57
C ASP A 28 -5.89 -4.28 20.03
N LEU A 29 -4.73 -4.09 19.40
CA LEU A 29 -4.62 -4.00 17.95
C LEU A 29 -4.91 -5.34 17.25
N VAL A 30 -4.44 -6.48 17.78
CA VAL A 30 -4.75 -7.82 17.22
C VAL A 30 -6.25 -8.08 17.21
N GLU A 31 -6.96 -7.72 18.29
CA GLU A 31 -8.43 -7.81 18.35
C GLU A 31 -9.08 -6.93 17.27
N GLY A 32 -8.58 -5.70 17.11
CA GLY A 32 -9.03 -4.78 16.05
C GLY A 32 -8.82 -5.33 14.64
N TRP A 33 -7.63 -5.86 14.33
CA TRP A 33 -7.31 -6.47 13.04
C TRP A 33 -8.23 -7.65 12.71
N ARG A 34 -8.51 -8.50 13.70
CA ARG A 34 -9.46 -9.61 13.54
C ARG A 34 -10.88 -9.11 13.32
N ALA A 35 -11.29 -8.04 13.99
CA ALA A 35 -12.60 -7.42 13.80
C ALA A 35 -12.75 -6.78 12.40
N VAL A 36 -11.68 -6.20 11.85
CA VAL A 36 -11.60 -5.73 10.46
C VAL A 36 -11.72 -6.89 9.46
N GLY A 37 -11.35 -8.10 9.85
CA GLY A 37 -11.43 -9.31 9.04
C GLY A 37 -10.08 -9.91 8.64
N ILE A 38 -8.97 -9.42 9.20
CA ILE A 38 -7.64 -9.98 8.97
C ILE A 38 -7.59 -11.38 9.60
N ARG A 39 -7.12 -12.35 8.81
CA ARG A 39 -7.01 -13.76 9.19
C ARG A 39 -5.57 -14.25 9.03
N ALA A 40 -5.25 -15.31 9.75
CA ALA A 40 -3.97 -15.98 9.62
C ALA A 40 -3.76 -16.49 8.17
N GLY A 41 -2.53 -16.42 7.68
CA GLY A 41 -2.16 -16.87 6.34
C GLY A 41 -2.39 -15.86 5.21
N MET A 42 -3.02 -14.71 5.47
CA MET A 42 -3.22 -13.70 4.43
C MET A 42 -1.90 -13.07 3.96
N ALA A 43 -1.82 -12.77 2.67
CA ALA A 43 -0.87 -11.79 2.13
C ALA A 43 -1.53 -10.41 2.18
N LEU A 44 -1.01 -9.52 3.02
CA LEU A 44 -1.63 -8.24 3.35
C LEU A 44 -0.67 -7.09 3.01
N ILE A 45 -1.09 -6.19 2.13
CA ILE A 45 -0.44 -4.88 1.98
C ILE A 45 -1.14 -3.85 2.87
N VAL A 46 -0.36 -2.98 3.53
CA VAL A 46 -0.89 -1.96 4.43
C VAL A 46 -0.54 -0.55 3.92
N HIS A 47 -1.58 0.26 3.73
CA HIS A 47 -1.49 1.72 3.60
C HIS A 47 -1.98 2.34 4.90
N SER A 48 -1.18 3.21 5.52
CA SER A 48 -1.44 3.57 6.92
C SER A 48 -1.12 5.01 7.28
N SER A 49 -1.89 5.55 8.22
CA SER A 49 -1.55 6.72 9.03
C SER A 49 -1.43 6.31 10.50
N LEU A 50 -0.22 6.29 11.07
CA LEU A 50 -0.01 5.89 12.47
C LEU A 50 -0.80 6.78 13.44
N SER A 51 -0.80 8.10 13.22
CA SER A 51 -1.47 9.06 14.10
C SER A 51 -2.98 8.87 14.15
N SER A 52 -3.59 8.31 13.10
CA SER A 52 -5.03 8.05 13.06
C SER A 52 -5.49 7.04 14.12
N LEU A 53 -4.60 6.16 14.60
CA LEU A 53 -4.94 5.16 15.62
C LEU A 53 -5.20 5.78 16.99
N GLY A 54 -4.76 7.01 17.22
CA GLY A 54 -4.56 7.55 18.57
C GLY A 54 -3.19 7.16 19.12
N HIS A 55 -3.05 7.18 20.44
CA HIS A 55 -1.78 6.83 21.07
C HIS A 55 -1.58 5.30 21.06
N VAL A 56 -0.45 4.87 20.50
CA VAL A 56 -0.01 3.47 20.51
C VAL A 56 1.23 3.36 21.39
N THR A 57 1.15 2.56 22.45
CA THR A 57 2.31 2.29 23.31
C THR A 57 3.38 1.57 22.49
N GLY A 58 4.58 2.16 22.35
CA GLY A 58 5.65 1.64 21.49
C GLY A 58 5.53 2.01 20.01
N GLY A 59 4.55 2.83 19.63
CA GLY A 59 4.42 3.42 18.30
C GLY A 59 4.30 2.40 17.17
N ALA A 60 4.98 2.68 16.05
CA ALA A 60 4.92 1.85 14.83
C ALA A 60 5.33 0.38 15.06
N GLY A 61 6.30 0.13 15.95
CA GLY A 61 6.76 -1.23 16.26
C GLY A 61 5.63 -2.12 16.81
N THR A 62 4.77 -1.56 17.67
CA THR A 62 3.59 -2.24 18.21
C THR A 62 2.55 -2.54 17.14
N VAL A 63 2.35 -1.62 16.19
CA VAL A 63 1.46 -1.86 15.05
C VAL A 63 1.99 -3.01 14.19
N VAL A 64 3.27 -3.00 13.84
CA VAL A 64 3.90 -4.07 13.06
C VAL A 64 3.83 -5.42 13.79
N ALA A 65 4.15 -5.45 15.08
CA ALA A 65 4.07 -6.67 15.90
C ALA A 65 2.64 -7.24 15.94
N SER A 66 1.63 -6.38 16.09
CA SER A 66 0.22 -6.80 16.12
C SER A 66 -0.28 -7.33 14.75
N LEU A 67 0.14 -6.72 13.64
CA LEU A 67 -0.18 -7.22 12.30
C LEU A 67 0.47 -8.59 12.05
N ARG A 68 1.75 -8.76 12.39
CA ARG A 68 2.44 -10.05 12.31
C ARG A 68 1.72 -11.11 13.15
N ALA A 69 1.32 -10.77 14.38
CA ALA A 69 0.60 -11.69 15.26
C ALA A 69 -0.78 -12.08 14.71
N ALA A 70 -1.50 -11.15 14.06
CA ALA A 70 -2.79 -11.44 13.44
C ALA A 70 -2.66 -12.33 12.18
N LEU A 71 -1.62 -12.10 11.38
CA LEU A 71 -1.33 -12.86 10.16
C LEU A 71 -0.72 -14.23 10.43
N GLY A 72 -0.04 -14.40 11.57
CA GLY A 72 0.62 -15.66 11.94
C GLY A 72 1.79 -16.04 11.02
N PRO A 73 2.41 -17.21 11.24
CA PRO A 73 3.63 -17.62 10.54
C PRO A 73 3.44 -17.90 9.05
N ALA A 74 2.22 -18.27 8.64
CA ALA A 74 1.89 -18.50 7.22
C ALA A 74 1.53 -17.21 6.48
N GLY A 75 1.33 -16.10 7.19
CA GLY A 75 0.95 -14.83 6.58
C GLY A 75 2.14 -14.05 6.04
N THR A 76 1.83 -12.99 5.28
CA THR A 76 2.84 -12.08 4.72
C THR A 76 2.37 -10.64 4.89
N LEU A 77 3.19 -9.80 5.51
CA LEU A 77 2.94 -8.37 5.65
C LEU A 77 3.80 -7.61 4.63
N VAL A 78 3.15 -6.73 3.86
CA VAL A 78 3.78 -5.90 2.84
C VAL A 78 3.44 -4.43 3.10
N THR A 79 4.38 -3.53 2.84
CA THR A 79 4.14 -2.08 2.86
C THR A 79 4.79 -1.42 1.64
N PRO A 80 4.19 -0.36 1.08
CA PRO A 80 4.89 0.51 0.14
C PRO A 80 6.11 1.11 0.84
N ALA A 81 7.28 0.99 0.22
CA ALA A 81 8.54 1.54 0.70
C ALA A 81 9.06 2.59 -0.29
N PHE A 82 8.18 3.45 -0.79
CA PHE A 82 8.54 4.41 -1.83
C PHE A 82 9.57 5.43 -1.34
N THR A 83 10.35 5.92 -2.29
CA THR A 83 11.50 6.79 -2.06
C THR A 83 11.34 8.00 -2.97
N GLU A 84 10.43 8.89 -2.61
CA GLU A 84 10.15 10.10 -3.41
C GLU A 84 11.35 11.03 -3.54
N GLN A 85 12.31 10.93 -2.61
CA GLN A 85 13.60 11.62 -2.69
C GLN A 85 14.50 11.14 -3.85
N VAL A 86 14.21 10.00 -4.48
CA VAL A 86 14.95 9.44 -5.63
C VAL A 86 14.22 9.80 -6.93
N ARG A 87 13.95 11.08 -7.16
CA ARG A 87 13.24 11.57 -8.35
C ARG A 87 14.02 12.67 -9.04
N ASP A 88 13.78 12.84 -10.34
CA ASP A 88 14.29 13.99 -11.06
C ASP A 88 13.64 15.30 -10.56
N PRO A 89 14.43 16.25 -10.03
CA PRO A 89 13.93 17.51 -9.49
C PRO A 89 13.56 18.51 -10.59
N ALA A 90 13.96 18.28 -11.85
CA ALA A 90 13.73 19.24 -12.94
C ALA A 90 12.25 19.65 -13.09
N GLY A 91 11.32 18.73 -12.84
CA GLY A 91 9.88 19.01 -12.92
C GLY A 91 9.36 19.98 -11.85
N ASP A 92 10.06 20.14 -10.72
CA ASP A 92 9.70 21.09 -9.65
C ASP A 92 10.27 22.49 -9.89
N HIS A 93 11.13 22.63 -10.90
CA HIS A 93 11.85 23.87 -11.21
C HIS A 93 11.66 24.24 -12.68
N PRO A 94 10.42 24.55 -13.11
CA PRO A 94 10.16 24.97 -14.48
C PRO A 94 10.97 26.22 -14.81
N GLY A 95 11.69 26.19 -15.94
CA GLY A 95 12.55 27.30 -16.37
C GLY A 95 13.95 27.33 -15.75
N ALA A 96 14.34 26.33 -14.95
CA ALA A 96 15.71 26.20 -14.47
C ALA A 96 16.71 26.08 -15.63
N SER A 97 17.87 26.72 -15.50
CA SER A 97 18.97 26.58 -16.46
C SER A 97 19.54 25.15 -16.45
N GLY A 98 20.23 24.77 -17.53
CA GLY A 98 20.91 23.47 -17.61
C GLY A 98 21.85 23.21 -16.43
N ASP A 99 22.68 24.19 -16.08
CA ASP A 99 23.63 24.10 -14.96
C ASP A 99 22.92 23.91 -13.61
N MET A 100 21.80 24.62 -13.40
CA MET A 100 20.99 24.45 -12.20
C MET A 100 20.39 23.04 -12.11
N VAL A 101 19.86 22.50 -13.22
CA VAL A 101 19.33 21.13 -13.27
C VAL A 101 20.42 20.10 -12.96
N VAL A 102 21.64 20.28 -13.50
CA VAL A 102 22.79 19.42 -13.19
C VAL A 102 23.12 19.47 -11.70
N ALA A 103 23.22 20.66 -11.11
CA ALA A 103 23.51 20.84 -9.69
C ALA A 103 22.43 20.22 -8.78
N LEU A 104 21.15 20.32 -9.16
CA LEU A 104 20.04 19.69 -8.43
C LEU A 104 20.11 18.17 -8.53
N ARG A 105 20.33 17.61 -9.72
CA ARG A 105 20.44 16.16 -9.96
C ARG A 105 21.63 15.54 -9.20
N ALA A 106 22.72 16.28 -9.01
CA ALA A 106 23.87 15.81 -8.24
C ALA A 106 23.53 15.51 -6.75
N ARG A 107 22.51 16.17 -6.19
CA ARG A 107 22.10 16.02 -4.78
C ARG A 107 21.09 14.89 -4.54
N VAL A 108 20.49 14.34 -5.60
CA VAL A 108 19.50 13.27 -5.51
C VAL A 108 20.19 11.98 -5.07
N PRO A 109 19.78 11.30 -3.99
CA PRO A 109 20.41 10.05 -3.57
C PRO A 109 20.22 8.93 -4.61
N VAL A 110 21.15 7.99 -4.66
CA VAL A 110 20.95 6.71 -5.37
C VAL A 110 20.18 5.77 -4.43
N PHE A 111 19.24 5.00 -4.99
CA PHE A 111 18.54 3.99 -4.21
C PHE A 111 19.48 2.89 -3.73
N HIS A 112 19.29 2.48 -2.48
CA HIS A 112 19.84 1.26 -1.92
C HIS A 112 18.82 0.67 -0.91
N PRO A 113 18.85 -0.64 -0.60
CA PRO A 113 17.84 -1.27 0.25
C PRO A 113 17.65 -0.60 1.62
N ALA A 114 18.72 -0.03 2.19
CA ALA A 114 18.71 0.67 3.47
C ALA A 114 18.18 2.12 3.42
N LEU A 115 17.90 2.69 2.23
CA LEU A 115 17.45 4.07 2.10
C LEU A 115 16.07 4.27 2.76
N PRO A 116 15.86 5.22 3.67
CA PRO A 116 14.57 5.40 4.35
C PRO A 116 13.40 5.61 3.38
N THR A 117 12.24 5.02 3.69
CA THR A 117 11.01 5.25 2.93
C THR A 117 10.34 6.56 3.34
N THR A 118 9.69 7.23 2.39
CA THR A 118 8.88 8.43 2.65
C THR A 118 7.41 8.11 2.94
N MET A 119 7.05 6.83 3.09
CA MET A 119 5.66 6.36 3.24
C MET A 119 5.13 6.39 4.68
N GLY A 120 5.93 6.84 5.65
CA GLY A 120 5.53 6.99 7.05
C GLY A 120 6.12 5.94 8.00
N ALA A 121 5.79 6.09 9.28
CA ALA A 121 6.47 5.36 10.36
C ALA A 121 6.24 3.84 10.35
N ILE A 122 5.04 3.37 9.96
CA ILE A 122 4.74 1.93 9.89
C ILE A 122 5.53 1.26 8.75
N PRO A 123 5.50 1.75 7.49
CA PRO A 123 6.37 1.22 6.45
C PRO A 123 7.86 1.25 6.79
N GLU A 124 8.34 2.31 7.43
CA GLU A 124 9.75 2.41 7.85
C GLU A 124 10.09 1.38 8.95
N ALA A 125 9.20 1.15 9.91
CA ALA A 125 9.35 0.10 10.91
C ALA A 125 9.39 -1.29 10.26
N VAL A 126 8.55 -1.57 9.25
CA VAL A 126 8.62 -2.84 8.51
C VAL A 126 9.95 -2.97 7.76
N ARG A 127 10.40 -1.92 7.07
CA ARG A 127 11.64 -1.92 6.26
C ARG A 127 12.90 -2.21 7.10
N THR A 128 12.92 -1.75 8.35
CA THR A 128 14.09 -1.82 9.23
C THR A 128 14.19 -3.11 10.05
N LEU A 129 13.19 -3.99 9.98
CA LEU A 129 13.25 -5.29 10.63
C LEU A 129 14.33 -6.19 9.99
N PRO A 130 15.06 -7.00 10.78
CA PRO A 130 16.12 -7.88 10.26
C PRO A 130 15.64 -8.91 9.23
N ASP A 131 14.40 -9.37 9.34
CA ASP A 131 13.78 -10.35 8.43
C ASP A 131 13.01 -9.70 7.27
N SER A 132 13.10 -8.37 7.12
CA SER A 132 12.46 -7.62 6.03
C SER A 132 13.23 -7.71 4.74
N LEU A 133 12.52 -8.02 3.66
CA LEU A 133 13.04 -7.97 2.30
C LEU A 133 12.46 -6.77 1.58
N ARG A 134 13.24 -6.17 0.68
CA ARG A 134 12.82 -4.99 -0.09
C ARG A 134 13.06 -5.21 -1.58
N SER A 135 12.07 -4.86 -2.39
CA SER A 135 12.25 -4.88 -3.85
C SER A 135 13.17 -3.75 -4.34
N THR A 136 13.71 -3.91 -5.54
CA THR A 136 14.85 -3.11 -6.01
C THR A 136 14.49 -1.83 -6.76
N HIS A 137 13.19 -1.52 -6.92
CA HIS A 137 12.80 -0.35 -7.70
C HIS A 137 13.18 0.97 -7.01
N PRO A 138 13.92 1.89 -7.67
CA PRO A 138 14.46 3.10 -7.03
C PRO A 138 13.44 4.07 -6.46
N LYS A 139 12.24 4.12 -7.05
CA LYS A 139 11.12 4.97 -6.61
C LYS A 139 10.01 4.24 -5.86
N VAL A 140 9.49 3.15 -6.40
CA VAL A 140 8.26 2.51 -5.93
C VAL A 140 8.48 1.16 -5.25
N SER A 141 9.64 0.94 -4.61
CA SER A 141 9.91 -0.31 -3.89
C SER A 141 8.86 -0.63 -2.83
N VAL A 142 8.78 -1.90 -2.43
CA VAL A 142 7.97 -2.40 -1.32
C VAL A 142 8.86 -3.15 -0.34
N ALA A 143 8.49 -3.12 0.94
CA ALA A 143 9.08 -3.97 1.99
C ALA A 143 8.10 -5.09 2.33
N ALA A 144 8.61 -6.30 2.57
CA ALA A 144 7.80 -7.47 2.87
C ALA A 144 8.47 -8.38 3.91
N ILE A 145 7.65 -8.98 4.78
CA ILE A 145 8.03 -10.00 5.77
C ILE A 145 7.02 -11.15 5.75
N GLY A 146 7.49 -12.37 6.01
CA GLY A 146 6.63 -13.56 6.10
C GLY A 146 6.72 -14.49 4.89
N ALA A 147 5.76 -15.42 4.79
CA ALA A 147 5.85 -16.63 3.96
C ALA A 147 6.13 -16.38 2.47
N HIS A 148 5.58 -15.30 1.90
CA HIS A 148 5.71 -14.96 0.48
C HIS A 148 6.64 -13.77 0.22
N ALA A 149 7.35 -13.26 1.23
CA ALA A 149 8.13 -12.02 1.10
C ALA A 149 9.17 -12.09 -0.04
N ALA A 150 9.93 -13.19 -0.11
CA ALA A 150 10.98 -13.38 -1.11
C ALA A 150 10.41 -13.41 -2.54
N ASP A 151 9.29 -14.11 -2.75
CA ASP A 151 8.61 -14.13 -4.05
C ASP A 151 8.12 -12.73 -4.43
N ILE A 152 7.39 -12.07 -3.52
CA ILE A 152 6.82 -10.74 -3.73
C ILE A 152 7.89 -9.73 -4.17
N VAL A 153 9.06 -9.72 -3.52
CA VAL A 153 10.11 -8.72 -3.81
C VAL A 153 11.10 -9.11 -4.90
N SER A 154 11.07 -10.35 -5.38
CA SER A 154 12.11 -10.97 -6.22
C SER A 154 12.53 -10.16 -7.45
N ARG A 155 11.56 -9.66 -8.24
CA ARG A 155 11.81 -8.85 -9.44
C ARG A 155 10.89 -7.65 -9.50
N HIS A 156 11.44 -6.48 -9.76
CA HIS A 156 10.70 -5.23 -9.87
C HIS A 156 11.18 -4.42 -11.09
N PRO A 157 10.49 -4.55 -12.25
CA PRO A 157 10.84 -3.82 -13.48
C PRO A 157 10.84 -2.30 -13.28
N LEU A 158 11.76 -1.60 -13.95
CA LEU A 158 11.87 -0.13 -13.90
C LEU A 158 10.72 0.60 -14.63
N ASN A 159 10.13 -0.04 -15.63
CA ASN A 159 8.98 0.45 -16.38
C ASN A 159 7.70 -0.19 -15.85
N PHE A 160 6.58 0.52 -16.01
CA PHE A 160 5.26 0.05 -15.53
C PHE A 160 5.34 -0.52 -14.11
N ALA A 161 5.96 0.23 -13.21
CA ALA A 161 6.50 -0.30 -11.96
C ALA A 161 5.41 -0.73 -10.96
N LEU A 162 4.14 -0.45 -11.26
CA LEU A 162 3.00 -0.91 -10.48
C LEU A 162 2.17 -1.96 -11.22
N GLY A 163 2.58 -2.44 -12.41
CA GLY A 163 1.82 -3.35 -13.26
C GLY A 163 2.12 -4.84 -13.08
N PRO A 164 1.79 -5.69 -14.07
CA PRO A 164 2.09 -7.13 -14.02
C PRO A 164 3.58 -7.43 -13.83
N GLY A 165 3.90 -8.53 -13.13
CA GLY A 165 5.29 -8.94 -12.88
C GLY A 165 6.05 -8.09 -11.84
N THR A 166 5.39 -7.11 -11.22
CA THR A 166 5.88 -6.32 -10.09
C THR A 166 5.41 -6.94 -8.76
N PRO A 167 5.88 -6.44 -7.60
CA PRO A 167 5.33 -6.87 -6.31
C PRO A 167 3.80 -6.70 -6.18
N PHE A 168 3.22 -5.69 -6.85
CA PHE A 168 1.78 -5.46 -6.87
C PHE A 168 1.05 -6.54 -7.68
N GLY A 169 1.61 -6.92 -8.84
CA GLY A 169 1.11 -8.04 -9.63
C GLY A 169 1.18 -9.37 -8.85
N ARG A 170 2.27 -9.63 -8.13
CA ARG A 170 2.39 -10.87 -7.32
C ARG A 170 1.38 -10.91 -6.17
N LEU A 171 1.17 -9.78 -5.48
CA LEU A 171 0.13 -9.69 -4.46
C LEU A 171 -1.27 -9.92 -5.03
N HIS A 172 -1.54 -9.43 -6.25
CA HIS A 172 -2.76 -9.76 -6.98
C HIS A 172 -2.86 -11.26 -7.28
N ASP A 173 -1.77 -11.87 -7.75
CA ASP A 173 -1.73 -13.29 -8.10
C ASP A 173 -1.88 -14.21 -6.87
N LEU A 174 -1.45 -13.75 -5.69
CA LEU A 174 -1.61 -14.42 -4.39
C LEU A 174 -3.01 -14.26 -3.76
N ASP A 175 -3.96 -13.61 -4.45
CA ASP A 175 -5.27 -13.24 -3.89
C ASP A 175 -5.12 -12.44 -2.56
N GLY A 176 -4.14 -11.53 -2.57
CA GLY A 176 -3.82 -10.72 -1.40
C GLY A 176 -4.92 -9.72 -1.05
N HIS A 177 -4.70 -9.04 0.07
CA HIS A 177 -5.64 -8.08 0.64
C HIS A 177 -4.95 -6.74 0.90
N ILE A 178 -5.74 -5.67 0.88
CA ILE A 178 -5.31 -4.30 1.19
C ILE A 178 -5.95 -3.90 2.50
N LEU A 179 -5.13 -3.46 3.47
CA LEU A 179 -5.61 -2.73 4.63
C LEU A 179 -5.39 -1.23 4.40
N LEU A 180 -6.48 -0.48 4.34
CA LEU A 180 -6.46 0.97 4.46
C LEU A 180 -6.67 1.31 5.95
N LEU A 181 -5.59 1.73 6.61
CA LEU A 181 -5.55 2.08 8.04
C LEU A 181 -5.52 3.60 8.18
N GLY A 182 -6.68 4.20 8.46
CA GLY A 182 -6.82 5.64 8.65
C GLY A 182 -6.47 6.48 7.42
N VAL A 183 -6.61 5.90 6.23
CA VAL A 183 -6.34 6.54 4.94
C VAL A 183 -7.46 6.24 3.94
N GLY A 184 -7.60 7.11 2.94
CA GLY A 184 -8.55 6.93 1.84
C GLY A 184 -7.96 6.21 0.64
N HIS A 185 -8.80 6.06 -0.40
CA HIS A 185 -8.43 5.46 -1.69
C HIS A 185 -7.44 6.31 -2.49
N ASP A 186 -7.24 7.58 -2.15
CA ASP A 186 -6.16 8.42 -2.70
C ASP A 186 -4.75 7.87 -2.39
N ARG A 187 -4.67 6.96 -1.40
CA ARG A 187 -3.45 6.26 -0.97
C ARG A 187 -3.40 4.79 -1.38
N ASP A 188 -4.47 4.26 -1.98
CA ASP A 188 -4.52 2.87 -2.41
C ASP A 188 -3.69 2.68 -3.69
N THR A 189 -2.56 1.99 -3.56
CA THR A 189 -1.65 1.77 -4.68
C THR A 189 -2.19 0.74 -5.68
N PHE A 190 -3.18 -0.08 -5.31
CA PHE A 190 -3.77 -1.05 -6.23
C PHE A 190 -4.69 -0.41 -7.29
N LEU A 191 -5.13 0.82 -7.06
CA LEU A 191 -5.79 1.60 -8.11
C LEU A 191 -4.80 1.98 -9.23
N HIS A 192 -3.54 2.27 -8.92
CA HIS A 192 -2.49 2.40 -9.95
C HIS A 192 -2.22 1.08 -10.67
N HIS A 193 -2.22 -0.04 -9.95
CA HIS A 193 -2.09 -1.36 -10.58
C HIS A 193 -3.22 -1.57 -11.61
N ALA A 194 -4.46 -1.25 -11.26
CA ALA A 194 -5.59 -1.30 -12.17
C ALA A 194 -5.45 -0.34 -13.38
N GLU A 195 -4.92 0.87 -13.19
CA GLU A 195 -4.62 1.78 -14.31
C GLU A 195 -3.62 1.17 -15.29
N THR A 196 -2.63 0.42 -14.82
CA THR A 196 -1.67 -0.25 -15.71
C THR A 196 -2.32 -1.27 -16.64
N LEU A 197 -3.47 -1.83 -16.23
CA LEU A 197 -4.24 -2.81 -17.00
C LEU A 197 -5.24 -2.14 -17.95
N ALA A 198 -5.54 -0.85 -17.77
CA ALA A 198 -6.44 -0.12 -18.65
C ALA A 198 -5.80 0.07 -20.05
N PRO A 199 -6.55 -0.16 -21.14
CA PRO A 199 -6.04 -0.06 -22.51
C PRO A 199 -5.71 1.39 -22.91
N ASN A 200 -6.45 2.35 -22.35
CA ASN A 200 -6.35 3.79 -22.59
C ASN A 200 -5.63 4.54 -21.46
N ARG A 201 -4.75 3.84 -20.73
CA ARG A 201 -3.94 4.42 -19.65
C ARG A 201 -3.09 5.60 -20.14
N ARG A 202 -3.00 6.64 -19.33
CA ARG A 202 -2.10 7.78 -19.59
C ARG A 202 -0.66 7.39 -19.29
N LEU A 203 0.27 7.75 -20.16
CA LEU A 203 1.69 7.48 -19.97
C LEU A 203 2.41 8.71 -19.42
N ARG A 204 3.47 8.47 -18.67
CA ARG A 204 4.45 9.46 -18.24
C ARG A 204 5.85 8.90 -18.37
N VAL A 205 6.81 9.81 -18.29
CA VAL A 205 8.22 9.48 -18.15
C VAL A 205 8.62 9.60 -16.68
N ARG A 206 9.35 8.60 -16.17
CA ARG A 206 10.04 8.67 -14.89
C ARG A 206 11.54 8.72 -15.11
N ARG A 207 12.21 9.50 -14.27
CA ARG A 207 13.66 9.64 -14.25
C ARG A 207 14.18 9.51 -12.82
N PHE A 208 15.24 8.71 -12.66
CA PHE A 208 15.92 8.49 -11.39
C PHE A 208 17.36 8.02 -11.62
N PRO A 209 18.27 8.25 -10.66
CA PRO A 209 19.64 7.80 -10.78
C PRO A 209 19.79 6.32 -10.41
N LEU A 210 20.65 5.63 -11.15
CA LEU A 210 21.17 4.30 -10.84
C LEU A 210 22.70 4.35 -10.79
N VAL A 211 23.31 3.31 -10.24
CA VAL A 211 24.74 3.03 -10.42
C VAL A 211 24.88 1.88 -11.41
N VAL A 212 25.57 2.12 -12.51
CA VAL A 212 25.89 1.13 -13.55
C VAL A 212 27.40 1.13 -13.72
N ASP A 213 28.05 -0.01 -13.50
CA ASP A 213 29.51 -0.15 -13.57
C ASP A 213 30.29 0.87 -12.72
N GLY A 214 29.75 1.22 -11.54
CA GLY A 214 30.33 2.19 -10.61
C GLY A 214 29.97 3.65 -10.92
N GLU A 215 29.36 3.92 -12.07
CA GLU A 215 29.01 5.27 -12.51
C GLU A 215 27.55 5.61 -12.24
N ARG A 216 27.30 6.86 -11.82
CA ARG A 216 25.93 7.37 -11.66
C ARG A 216 25.33 7.67 -13.03
N VAL A 217 24.27 6.94 -13.38
CA VAL A 217 23.53 7.12 -14.63
C VAL A 217 22.10 7.54 -14.33
N TRP A 218 21.61 8.59 -15.01
CA TRP A 218 20.20 8.93 -14.99
C TRP A 218 19.46 8.09 -16.01
N VAL A 219 18.57 7.23 -15.53
CA VAL A 219 17.75 6.41 -16.43
C VAL A 219 16.40 7.06 -16.66
N GLU A 220 15.88 6.86 -17.86
CA GLU A 220 14.55 7.27 -18.26
C GLU A 220 13.71 6.03 -18.55
N THR A 221 12.48 6.00 -18.04
CA THR A 221 11.59 4.85 -18.18
C THR A 221 10.14 5.30 -18.33
N THR A 222 9.38 4.57 -19.12
CA THR A 222 7.94 4.79 -19.30
C THR A 222 7.17 4.18 -18.13
N ASP A 223 6.19 4.92 -17.62
CA ASP A 223 5.26 4.44 -16.61
C ASP A 223 3.86 5.01 -16.84
N VAL A 224 2.89 4.59 -16.03
CA VAL A 224 1.52 5.11 -16.05
C VAL A 224 1.46 6.41 -15.26
N ALA A 225 0.75 7.42 -15.76
CA ALA A 225 0.55 8.70 -15.06
C ALA A 225 -0.26 8.52 -13.77
N ASN A 226 -0.26 9.53 -12.88
CA ASN A 226 -0.99 9.44 -11.60
C ASN A 226 -2.36 10.11 -11.69
N ASP A 227 -3.42 9.41 -11.30
CA ASP A 227 -4.76 9.98 -11.14
C ASP A 227 -5.30 9.93 -9.69
N ASN A 228 -4.39 9.89 -8.70
CA ASN A 228 -4.72 9.72 -7.26
C ASN A 228 -5.82 10.64 -6.75
N GLY A 229 -5.85 11.90 -7.20
CA GLY A 229 -6.77 12.93 -6.72
C GLY A 229 -8.04 13.07 -7.56
N THR A 230 -8.14 12.36 -8.69
CA THR A 230 -9.23 12.56 -9.66
C THR A 230 -10.24 11.43 -9.57
N HIS A 231 -9.82 10.21 -9.89
CA HIS A 231 -10.74 9.09 -10.04
C HIS A 231 -10.74 8.14 -8.84
N PHE A 232 -9.63 8.06 -8.11
CA PHE A 232 -9.42 7.01 -7.12
C PHE A 232 -10.41 7.03 -5.94
N PRO A 233 -10.69 8.19 -5.29
CA PRO A 233 -11.68 8.23 -4.22
C PRO A 233 -13.06 7.73 -4.66
N THR A 234 -13.48 8.15 -5.85
CA THR A 234 -14.79 7.80 -6.43
C THR A 234 -14.87 6.32 -6.79
N VAL A 235 -13.86 5.79 -7.48
CA VAL A 235 -13.80 4.38 -7.88
C VAL A 235 -13.74 3.47 -6.66
N GLY A 236 -12.87 3.77 -5.70
CA GLY A 236 -12.74 2.98 -4.48
C GLY A 236 -14.00 2.99 -3.62
N ALA A 237 -14.65 4.15 -3.44
CA ALA A 237 -15.91 4.23 -2.71
C ALA A 237 -17.06 3.50 -3.43
N ALA A 238 -17.08 3.50 -4.77
CA ALA A 238 -18.05 2.73 -5.55
C ALA A 238 -17.84 1.21 -5.37
N PHE A 239 -16.58 0.77 -5.36
CA PHE A 239 -16.24 -0.62 -5.08
C PHE A 239 -16.70 -1.04 -3.67
N GLU A 240 -16.39 -0.24 -2.65
CA GLU A 240 -16.81 -0.54 -1.26
C GLU A 240 -18.33 -0.73 -1.14
N ARG A 241 -19.12 0.17 -1.74
CA ARG A 241 -20.58 0.07 -1.74
C ARG A 241 -21.07 -1.21 -2.43
N GLN A 242 -20.51 -1.54 -3.59
CA GLN A 242 -20.91 -2.73 -4.35
C GLN A 242 -20.51 -4.03 -3.64
N TRP A 243 -19.36 -4.03 -2.96
CA TRP A 243 -18.81 -5.21 -2.30
C TRP A 243 -19.21 -5.34 -0.83
N GLY A 244 -20.00 -4.40 -0.31
CA GLY A 244 -20.45 -4.39 1.08
C GLY A 244 -19.31 -4.22 2.09
N ILE A 245 -18.20 -3.58 1.68
CA ILE A 245 -17.06 -3.32 2.56
C ILE A 245 -17.47 -2.25 3.56
N ARG A 246 -17.35 -2.58 4.84
CA ARG A 246 -17.65 -1.66 5.93
C ARG A 246 -16.38 -1.23 6.61
N GLU A 247 -16.40 0.02 7.03
CA GLU A 247 -15.39 0.57 7.90
C GLU A 247 -15.51 0.00 9.31
N VAL A 248 -14.37 -0.34 9.90
CA VAL A 248 -14.25 -0.84 11.28
C VAL A 248 -13.25 0.04 12.01
N MET A 249 -13.61 0.52 13.18
CA MET A 249 -12.72 1.32 14.01
C MET A 249 -11.71 0.42 14.74
N VAL A 250 -10.43 0.72 14.59
CA VAL A 250 -9.34 0.15 15.40
C VAL A 250 -8.65 1.29 16.11
N GLY A 251 -8.72 1.32 17.44
CA GLY A 251 -8.42 2.55 18.17
C GLY A 251 -9.32 3.69 17.70
N ALA A 252 -8.73 4.83 17.35
CA ALA A 252 -9.42 5.94 16.72
C ALA A 252 -9.39 5.90 15.17
N ALA A 253 -8.77 4.89 14.56
CA ALA A 253 -8.58 4.85 13.10
C ALA A 253 -9.73 4.14 12.38
N PRO A 254 -10.32 4.76 11.35
CA PRO A 254 -11.18 4.05 10.41
C PRO A 254 -10.35 3.08 9.58
N CYS A 255 -10.70 1.79 9.60
CA CYS A 255 -9.98 0.75 8.87
C CYS A 255 -10.89 0.01 7.89
N ARG A 256 -10.38 -0.33 6.72
CA ARG A 256 -11.08 -1.10 5.68
C ARG A 256 -10.16 -2.17 5.11
N LEU A 257 -10.71 -3.37 4.91
CA LEU A 257 -10.01 -4.50 4.30
C LEU A 257 -10.63 -4.79 2.94
N LEU A 258 -9.82 -4.77 1.89
CA LEU A 258 -10.28 -4.95 0.51
C LEU A 258 -9.56 -6.14 -0.13
N PRO A 259 -10.28 -7.04 -0.82
CA PRO A 259 -9.65 -8.10 -1.60
C PRO A 259 -9.06 -7.51 -2.89
N ILE A 260 -7.79 -7.81 -3.19
CA ILE A 260 -7.06 -7.20 -4.31
C ILE A 260 -7.70 -7.55 -5.65
N ARG A 261 -7.94 -8.84 -5.93
CA ARG A 261 -8.42 -9.27 -7.26
C ARG A 261 -9.77 -8.65 -7.62
N PRO A 262 -10.80 -8.68 -6.75
CA PRO A 262 -12.07 -8.02 -7.05
C PRO A 262 -11.93 -6.51 -7.22
N LEU A 263 -11.12 -5.84 -6.39
CA LEU A 263 -10.87 -4.40 -6.52
C LEU A 263 -10.24 -4.07 -7.88
N VAL A 264 -9.16 -4.77 -8.24
CA VAL A 264 -8.42 -4.53 -9.48
C VAL A 264 -9.31 -4.76 -10.70
N ALA A 265 -10.07 -5.86 -10.72
CA ALA A 265 -11.00 -6.15 -11.81
C ALA A 265 -12.09 -5.08 -11.94
N PHE A 266 -12.65 -4.61 -10.82
CA PHE A 266 -13.64 -3.53 -10.81
C PHE A 266 -13.03 -2.20 -11.28
N ALA A 267 -11.91 -1.81 -10.67
CA ALA A 267 -11.25 -0.54 -10.92
C ALA A 267 -10.76 -0.44 -12.37
N THR A 268 -10.24 -1.53 -12.95
CA THR A 268 -9.80 -1.55 -14.35
C THR A 268 -10.94 -1.19 -15.31
N ARG A 269 -12.14 -1.76 -15.10
CA ARG A 269 -13.32 -1.44 -15.91
C ARG A 269 -13.77 0.00 -15.72
N ALA A 270 -13.86 0.45 -14.46
CA ALA A 270 -14.29 1.82 -14.14
C ALA A 270 -13.33 2.87 -14.72
N LEU A 271 -12.03 2.70 -14.51
CA LEU A 271 -10.99 3.59 -15.00
C LEU A 271 -10.94 3.61 -16.52
N THR A 272 -11.12 2.47 -17.20
CA THR A 272 -11.20 2.43 -18.67
C THR A 272 -12.28 3.37 -19.20
N GLY A 273 -13.48 3.36 -18.59
CA GLY A 273 -14.57 4.26 -18.97
C GLY A 273 -14.27 5.72 -18.66
N LEU A 274 -13.75 6.01 -17.46
CA LEU A 274 -13.45 7.37 -17.02
C LEU A 274 -12.34 8.02 -17.86
N LEU A 275 -11.27 7.29 -18.16
CA LEU A 275 -10.17 7.78 -18.99
C LEU A 275 -10.60 8.03 -20.45
N ALA A 276 -11.55 7.25 -20.97
CA ALA A 276 -12.12 7.49 -22.29
C ALA A 276 -12.96 8.77 -22.32
N ALA A 277 -13.74 9.00 -21.26
CA ALA A 277 -14.51 10.24 -21.10
C ALA A 277 -13.60 11.47 -20.98
N ASP A 278 -12.53 11.40 -20.17
CA ASP A 278 -11.53 12.47 -20.06
C ASP A 278 -10.91 12.82 -21.42
N ALA A 279 -10.60 11.82 -22.24
CA ALA A 279 -10.01 12.01 -23.56
C ALA A 279 -10.97 12.70 -24.52
N ALA A 280 -12.26 12.39 -24.46
CA ALA A 280 -13.29 13.02 -25.28
C ALA A 280 -13.57 14.49 -24.90
N GLN A 281 -13.26 14.88 -23.66
CA GLN A 281 -13.49 16.24 -23.15
C GLN A 281 -12.30 17.19 -23.34
N ARG A 282 -11.11 16.70 -23.71
CA ARG A 282 -9.98 17.57 -24.05
C ARG A 282 -10.17 18.10 -25.48
N PRO A 283 -10.39 19.42 -25.69
CA PRO A 283 -10.42 19.95 -27.05
C PRO A 283 -9.09 19.63 -27.74
N HIS A 284 -9.18 19.24 -29.02
CA HIS A 284 -8.01 19.15 -29.89
C HIS A 284 -7.35 20.53 -29.96
N HIS A 285 -6.39 20.82 -29.08
CA HIS A 285 -5.42 21.87 -29.32
C HIS A 285 -4.43 21.34 -30.36
N LEU A 286 -4.90 21.34 -31.62
CA LEU A 286 -4.05 21.49 -32.79
C LEU A 286 -3.70 22.99 -32.86
N GLY A 287 -2.42 23.30 -32.67
CA GLY A 287 -1.87 24.66 -32.73
C GLY A 287 -0.43 24.65 -32.26
#